data_AF-A0A358SPU3-F1
#
_entry.id   AF-A0A358SPU3-F1
#
_cell.length_a   1.000
_cell.length_b   1.000
_cell.length_c   1.000
_cell.angle_alpha   90.00
_cell.angle_beta   90.00
_cell.angle_gamma   90.00
#
_symmetry.space_group_name_H-M   'P 1'
#
loop_
_entity.id
_entity.type
_entity.pdbx_description
1 polymer ?
#
loop_
_entity_poly.entity_id
_entity_poly.type
_entity_poly.pdbx_seq_one_letter_code
_entity_poly.pdbx_strand_id
1 'polypeptide(L)'
;MLRAQVAALAAEVADLRSRLGQNSRNSSRPPSQDGPGKPAPKSLRGKSGRKPGRPKGQPGATLEFTAAPDEVIVHEPGQCRGCGESLAGAPAAGMVRRQVTDVPPVRPVVTEHQMIARRCSCGAVTSAPAPAGVSAPVQYGPGLTAIGAYLWHGQFLSRNRTGQALAELFGVSVSP
;
A
#
# COMPACT_ATOMS: atom_id res chain seq x y z
N MET A 1 -48.77 20.31 57.53
CA MET A 1 -47.37 20.30 57.03
C MET A 1 -46.85 18.91 56.70
N LEU A 2 -46.89 17.93 57.61
CA LEU A 2 -46.28 16.60 57.38
C LEU A 2 -46.76 15.85 56.13
N ARG A 3 -48.08 15.85 55.85
CA ARG A 3 -48.65 15.17 54.66
C ARG A 3 -48.17 15.77 53.34
N ALA A 4 -47.90 17.09 53.29
CA ALA A 4 -47.39 17.76 52.10
C ALA A 4 -45.92 17.39 51.84
N GLN A 5 -45.10 17.27 52.89
CA GLN A 5 -43.72 16.80 52.77
C GLN A 5 -43.64 15.34 52.33
N VAL A 6 -44.50 14.47 52.86
CA VAL A 6 -44.56 13.06 52.41
C VAL A 6 -44.94 12.96 50.94
N ALA A 7 -45.90 13.77 50.48
CA ALA A 7 -46.28 13.80 49.06
C ALA A 7 -45.13 14.30 48.15
N ALA A 8 -44.43 15.36 48.57
CA ALA A 8 -43.29 15.90 47.83
C ALA A 8 -42.13 14.89 47.74
N LEU A 9 -41.77 14.26 48.87
CA LEU A 9 -40.72 13.25 48.90
C LEU A 9 -41.10 11.99 48.13
N ALA A 10 -42.37 11.58 48.16
CA ALA A 10 -42.83 10.44 47.36
C ALA A 10 -42.73 10.72 45.85
N ALA A 11 -43.07 11.94 45.43
CA ALA A 11 -42.91 12.37 44.04
C ALA A 11 -41.44 12.42 43.63
N GLU A 12 -40.57 12.94 44.49
CA GLU A 12 -39.12 12.98 44.23
C GLU A 12 -38.50 11.58 44.16
N VAL A 13 -38.87 10.69 45.08
CA VAL A 13 -38.43 9.28 45.05
C VAL A 13 -38.92 8.58 43.78
N ALA A 14 -40.15 8.85 43.34
CA ALA A 14 -40.67 8.30 42.09
C ALA A 14 -39.90 8.81 40.86
N ASP A 15 -39.60 10.11 40.80
CA ASP A 15 -38.81 10.72 39.71
C ASP A 15 -37.36 10.20 39.71
N LEU A 16 -36.70 10.15 40.88
CA LEU A 16 -35.35 9.61 41.00
C LEU A 16 -35.28 8.12 40.61
N ARG A 17 -36.25 7.30 41.02
CA ARG A 17 -36.35 5.90 40.60
C ARG A 17 -36.57 5.76 39.10
N SER A 18 -37.40 6.62 38.51
CA SER A 18 -37.62 6.67 37.06
C SER A 18 -36.32 6.98 36.32
N ARG A 19 -35.58 8.02 36.75
CA ARG A 19 -34.30 8.42 36.15
C ARG A 19 -33.22 7.34 36.26
N LEU A 20 -33.14 6.64 37.40
CA LEU A 20 -32.19 5.55 37.61
C LEU A 20 -32.54 4.28 36.82
N GLY A 21 -33.81 4.08 36.48
CA GLY A 21 -34.27 2.95 35.66
C GLY A 21 -34.09 3.12 34.15
N GLN A 22 -33.60 4.28 33.68
CA GLN A 22 -33.41 4.58 32.26
C GLN A 22 -32.13 3.94 31.72
N ASN A 23 -32.27 3.23 30.60
CA ASN A 23 -31.19 2.66 29.79
C ASN A 23 -31.50 2.84 28.30
N SER A 24 -30.58 2.45 27.42
CA SER A 24 -30.74 2.57 25.96
C SER A 24 -31.91 1.80 25.35
N ARG A 25 -32.53 0.87 26.12
CA ARG A 25 -33.69 0.09 25.67
C ARG A 25 -35.02 0.76 25.96
N ASN A 26 -35.08 1.63 26.98
CA ASN A 26 -36.33 2.26 27.44
C ASN A 26 -36.27 3.80 27.48
N SER A 27 -35.11 4.37 27.14
CA SER A 27 -34.91 5.80 26.94
C SER A 27 -34.10 5.96 25.66
N SER A 28 -34.38 6.98 24.84
CA SER A 28 -33.69 7.23 23.56
C SER A 28 -32.20 7.63 23.72
N ARG A 29 -31.56 7.22 24.81
CA ARG A 29 -30.14 7.40 25.12
C ARG A 29 -29.30 6.35 24.39
N PRO A 30 -28.10 6.70 23.92
CA PRO A 30 -27.23 5.75 23.25
C PRO A 30 -26.69 4.68 24.25
N PRO A 31 -26.45 3.43 23.80
CA PRO A 31 -25.90 2.34 24.64
C PRO A 31 -24.51 2.62 25.27
N SER A 32 -23.84 3.68 24.84
CA SER A 32 -22.60 4.17 25.47
C SER A 32 -22.84 4.71 26.88
N GLN A 33 -24.06 5.15 27.19
CA GLN A 33 -24.46 5.76 28.47
C GLN A 33 -24.97 4.76 29.53
N ASP A 34 -25.12 3.47 29.20
CA ASP A 34 -25.70 2.44 30.08
C ASP A 34 -24.82 2.01 31.28
N GLY A 35 -23.65 2.65 31.45
CA GLY A 35 -22.72 2.36 32.54
C GLY A 35 -22.04 0.98 32.45
N PRO A 36 -21.22 0.62 33.46
CA PRO A 36 -20.40 -0.60 33.45
C PRO A 36 -21.18 -1.90 33.66
N GLY A 37 -22.45 -1.83 34.05
CA GLY A 37 -23.34 -3.00 34.22
C GLY A 37 -23.96 -3.53 32.92
N LYS A 38 -23.65 -2.93 31.76
CA LYS A 38 -24.22 -3.35 30.48
C LYS A 38 -23.70 -4.74 30.06
N PRO A 39 -24.56 -5.61 29.49
CA PRO A 39 -24.11 -6.91 29.02
C PRO A 39 -23.06 -6.76 27.93
N ALA A 40 -22.04 -7.62 27.96
CA ALA A 40 -21.02 -7.66 26.93
C ALA A 40 -21.66 -7.84 25.53
N PRO A 41 -21.17 -7.14 24.49
CA PRO A 41 -21.69 -7.28 23.14
C PRO A 41 -21.57 -8.73 22.69
N LYS A 42 -22.70 -9.39 22.46
CA LYS A 42 -22.72 -10.75 21.90
C LYS A 42 -22.47 -10.65 20.40
N SER A 43 -21.41 -11.29 19.94
CA SER A 43 -21.15 -11.47 18.50
C SER A 43 -22.34 -12.19 17.86
N LEU A 44 -22.95 -11.56 16.85
CA LEU A 44 -23.97 -12.18 16.00
C LEU A 44 -23.36 -13.15 14.97
N ARG A 45 -22.02 -13.25 14.91
CA ARG A 45 -21.32 -14.11 13.95
C ARG A 45 -21.52 -15.58 14.34
N GLY A 46 -22.22 -16.33 13.49
CA GLY A 46 -22.27 -17.79 13.59
C GLY A 46 -20.87 -18.42 13.44
N LYS A 47 -20.63 -19.52 14.16
CA LYS A 47 -19.38 -20.28 14.01
C LYS A 47 -19.29 -20.81 12.58
N SER A 48 -18.23 -20.45 11.85
CA SER A 48 -18.09 -20.79 10.42
C SER A 48 -17.82 -22.28 10.17
N GLY A 49 -17.57 -23.09 11.21
CA GLY A 49 -17.19 -24.51 11.11
C GLY A 49 -15.86 -24.78 10.38
N ARG A 50 -15.26 -23.76 9.78
CA ARG A 50 -14.02 -23.85 9.01
C ARG A 50 -12.82 -23.82 9.94
N LYS A 51 -11.96 -24.83 9.83
CA LYS A 51 -10.64 -24.81 10.47
C LYS A 51 -9.82 -23.64 9.91
N PRO A 52 -8.98 -22.98 10.75
CA PRO A 52 -8.01 -22.00 10.25
C PRO A 52 -7.12 -22.63 9.17
N GLY A 53 -6.83 -21.87 8.11
CA GLY A 53 -5.95 -22.29 7.03
C GLY A 53 -6.65 -22.52 5.69
N ARG A 54 -5.84 -22.88 4.69
CA ARG A 54 -6.29 -23.12 3.31
C ARG A 54 -7.25 -24.31 3.28
N PRO A 55 -8.42 -24.20 2.62
CA PRO A 55 -9.32 -25.33 2.44
C PRO A 55 -8.60 -26.52 1.79
N LYS A 56 -8.82 -27.72 2.35
CA LYS A 56 -8.26 -28.96 1.83
C LYS A 56 -8.77 -29.18 0.40
N GLY A 57 -7.87 -29.46 -0.55
CA GLY A 57 -8.22 -29.78 -1.94
C GLY A 57 -8.16 -28.62 -2.94
N GLN A 58 -7.76 -27.41 -2.54
CA GLN A 58 -7.48 -26.37 -3.54
C GLN A 58 -6.16 -26.64 -4.28
N PRO A 59 -6.13 -26.59 -5.63
CA PRO A 59 -4.90 -26.77 -6.41
C PRO A 59 -3.87 -25.70 -6.04
N GLY A 60 -2.61 -26.07 -5.84
CA GLY A 60 -1.55 -25.09 -5.57
C GLY A 60 -1.47 -24.04 -6.69
N ALA A 61 -1.15 -22.81 -6.32
CA ALA A 61 -0.78 -21.78 -7.31
C ALA A 61 0.75 -21.79 -7.38
N THR A 62 1.30 -22.32 -8.47
CA THR A 62 2.72 -22.24 -8.79
C THR A 62 2.89 -21.18 -9.87
N LEU A 63 4.00 -20.44 -9.84
CA LEU A 63 4.34 -19.52 -10.93
C LEU A 63 4.45 -20.29 -12.24
N GLU A 64 3.82 -19.77 -13.27
CA GLU A 64 3.85 -20.35 -14.61
C GLU A 64 5.09 -19.91 -15.37
N PHE A 65 5.60 -20.78 -16.23
CA PHE A 65 6.67 -20.40 -17.15
C PHE A 65 6.16 -19.38 -18.15
N THR A 66 6.95 -18.32 -18.36
CA THR A 66 6.73 -17.41 -19.48
C THR A 66 7.19 -18.08 -20.78
N ALA A 67 6.37 -18.01 -21.82
CA ALA A 67 6.69 -18.62 -23.12
C ALA A 67 7.84 -17.89 -23.84
N ALA A 68 7.93 -16.58 -23.66
CA ALA A 68 8.93 -15.71 -24.28
C ALA A 68 9.68 -14.91 -23.20
N PRO A 69 10.76 -15.46 -22.60
CA PRO A 69 11.59 -14.71 -21.67
C PRO A 69 12.39 -13.62 -22.41
N ASP A 70 12.69 -12.52 -21.73
CA ASP A 70 13.46 -11.41 -22.31
C ASP A 70 14.89 -11.82 -22.71
N GLU A 71 15.48 -12.76 -21.98
CA GLU A 71 16.81 -13.31 -22.24
C GLU A 71 16.84 -14.84 -21.99
N VAL A 72 17.61 -15.57 -22.79
CA VAL A 72 17.88 -17.01 -22.61
C VAL A 72 19.38 -17.24 -22.50
N ILE A 73 19.83 -17.62 -21.31
CA ILE A 73 21.23 -17.98 -21.05
C ILE A 73 21.35 -19.51 -21.04
N VAL A 74 22.15 -20.05 -21.96
CA VAL A 74 22.43 -21.49 -22.04
C VAL A 74 23.68 -21.80 -21.24
N HIS A 75 23.59 -22.78 -20.34
CA HIS A 75 24.70 -23.25 -19.53
C HIS A 75 25.11 -24.66 -19.97
N GLU A 76 26.25 -24.76 -20.66
CA GLU A 76 26.81 -26.04 -21.12
C GLU A 76 27.82 -26.61 -20.12
N PRO A 77 27.84 -27.94 -19.90
CA PRO A 77 28.86 -28.55 -19.05
C PRO A 77 30.21 -28.56 -19.78
N GLY A 78 31.28 -28.13 -19.08
CA GLY A 78 32.63 -28.16 -19.65
C GLY A 78 33.25 -29.56 -19.71
N GLN A 79 33.06 -30.37 -18.67
CA GLN A 79 33.66 -31.70 -18.51
C GLN A 79 32.65 -32.72 -18.01
N CYS A 80 32.87 -33.98 -18.38
CA CYS A 80 32.09 -35.11 -17.90
C CYS A 80 32.33 -35.31 -16.40
N ARG A 81 31.26 -35.35 -15.60
CA ARG A 81 31.36 -35.64 -14.16
C ARG A 81 31.88 -37.05 -13.84
N GLY A 82 31.79 -37.99 -14.77
CA GLY A 82 32.22 -39.38 -14.57
C GLY A 82 33.71 -39.62 -14.87
N CYS A 83 34.18 -39.22 -16.05
CA CYS A 83 35.56 -39.46 -16.49
C CYS A 83 36.44 -38.20 -16.56
N GLY A 84 35.87 -36.99 -16.44
CA GLY A 84 36.60 -35.72 -16.53
C GLY A 84 36.94 -35.27 -17.96
N GLU A 85 36.66 -36.06 -18.98
CA GLU A 85 36.90 -35.65 -20.37
C GLU A 85 36.04 -34.45 -20.78
N SER A 86 36.54 -33.68 -21.77
CA SER A 86 35.83 -32.53 -22.32
C SER A 86 34.51 -32.94 -22.96
N LEU A 87 33.46 -32.16 -22.71
CA LEU A 87 32.15 -32.30 -23.38
C LEU A 87 31.97 -31.28 -24.53
N ALA A 88 33.03 -30.57 -24.91
CA ALA A 88 32.98 -29.64 -26.02
C ALA A 88 32.53 -30.34 -27.31
N GLY A 89 31.39 -29.93 -27.87
CA GLY A 89 30.82 -30.48 -29.10
C GLY A 89 30.09 -31.82 -28.93
N ALA A 90 29.96 -32.35 -27.72
CA ALA A 90 29.13 -33.53 -27.47
C ALA A 90 27.64 -33.22 -27.75
N PRO A 91 26.84 -34.18 -28.24
CA PRO A 91 25.42 -33.96 -28.50
C PRO A 91 24.63 -33.75 -27.21
N ALA A 92 23.65 -32.84 -27.24
CA ALA A 92 22.78 -32.61 -26.11
C ALA A 92 21.90 -33.84 -25.80
N ALA A 93 21.96 -34.33 -24.56
CA ALA A 93 21.16 -35.48 -24.11
C ALA A 93 19.81 -35.07 -23.46
N GLY A 94 19.63 -33.79 -23.15
CA GLY A 94 18.41 -33.26 -22.52
C GLY A 94 18.63 -31.85 -21.94
N MET A 95 17.56 -31.18 -21.54
CA MET A 95 17.60 -29.84 -20.94
C MET A 95 16.59 -29.72 -19.81
N VAL A 96 16.99 -29.04 -18.74
CA VAL A 96 16.07 -28.57 -17.67
C VAL A 96 15.98 -27.06 -17.77
N ARG A 97 14.76 -26.52 -17.77
CA ARG A 97 14.51 -25.07 -17.80
C ARG A 97 14.24 -24.55 -16.39
N ARG A 98 14.75 -23.36 -16.09
CA ARG A 98 14.41 -22.55 -14.92
C ARG A 98 14.30 -21.09 -15.36
N GLN A 99 13.33 -20.36 -14.83
CA GLN A 99 13.14 -18.94 -15.12
C GLN A 99 13.22 -18.14 -13.84
N VAL A 100 13.87 -16.99 -13.94
CA VAL A 100 13.95 -15.98 -12.88
C VAL A 100 13.29 -14.72 -13.44
N THR A 101 12.22 -14.27 -12.80
CA THR A 101 11.61 -12.96 -13.08
C THR A 101 12.17 -11.99 -12.05
N ASP A 102 12.92 -11.00 -12.51
CA ASP A 102 13.52 -9.98 -11.65
C ASP A 102 13.25 -8.58 -12.18
N VAL A 103 13.37 -7.58 -11.31
CA VAL A 103 13.23 -6.17 -11.67
C VAL A 103 14.63 -5.57 -11.80
N PRO A 104 15.04 -5.08 -12.98
CA PRO A 104 16.35 -4.46 -13.14
C PRO A 104 16.48 -3.22 -12.24
N PRO A 105 17.71 -2.76 -11.93
CA PRO A 105 17.91 -1.58 -11.11
C PRO A 105 17.18 -0.35 -11.68
N VAL A 106 16.19 0.17 -10.94
CA VAL A 106 15.41 1.33 -11.38
C VAL A 106 16.07 2.61 -10.88
N ARG A 107 16.47 3.49 -11.82
CA ARG A 107 17.11 4.78 -11.50
C ARG A 107 16.34 5.93 -12.14
N PRO A 108 16.17 7.06 -11.42
CA PRO A 108 15.57 8.26 -11.98
C PRO A 108 16.52 8.85 -13.04
N VAL A 109 15.94 9.31 -14.14
CA VAL A 109 16.65 10.11 -15.14
C VAL A 109 16.33 11.58 -14.86
N VAL A 110 17.37 12.39 -14.67
CA VAL A 110 17.25 13.83 -14.45
C VAL A 110 17.63 14.54 -15.75
N THR A 111 16.67 15.26 -16.33
CA THR A 111 16.89 16.09 -17.52
C THR A 111 16.94 17.56 -17.13
N GLU A 112 18.08 18.21 -17.37
CA GLU A 112 18.21 19.65 -17.20
C GLU A 112 17.79 20.38 -18.48
N HIS A 113 16.86 21.32 -18.36
CA HIS A 113 16.43 22.18 -19.45
C HIS A 113 17.10 23.56 -19.32
N GLN A 114 18.04 23.86 -20.22
CA GLN A 114 18.76 25.15 -20.22
C GLN A 114 18.12 26.13 -21.19
N MET A 115 17.49 27.17 -20.64
CA MET A 115 16.97 28.29 -21.43
C MET A 115 18.06 29.33 -21.63
N ILE A 116 18.78 29.24 -22.75
CA ILE A 116 19.88 30.16 -23.06
C ILE A 116 19.32 31.54 -23.42
N ALA A 117 19.91 32.58 -22.83
CA ALA A 117 19.71 33.96 -23.24
C ALA A 117 20.84 34.45 -24.16
N ARG A 118 20.50 35.17 -25.22
CA ARG A 118 21.46 35.77 -26.16
C ARG A 118 21.19 37.27 -26.28
N ARG A 119 22.26 38.05 -26.45
CA ARG A 119 22.19 39.49 -26.69
C ARG A 119 22.33 39.78 -28.19
N CYS A 120 21.37 40.51 -28.74
CA CYS A 120 21.40 41.04 -30.10
C CYS A 120 22.34 42.25 -30.19
N SER A 121 22.84 42.57 -31.39
CA SER A 121 23.64 43.77 -31.65
C SER A 121 22.90 45.07 -31.32
N CYS A 122 21.56 45.08 -31.36
CA CYS A 122 20.75 46.23 -30.93
C CYS A 122 20.68 46.39 -29.39
N GLY A 123 21.33 45.51 -28.62
CA GLY A 123 21.35 45.52 -27.17
C GLY A 123 20.28 44.68 -26.48
N ALA A 124 19.22 44.27 -27.20
CA ALA A 124 18.15 43.43 -26.66
C ALA A 124 18.68 42.05 -26.22
N VAL A 125 18.20 41.55 -25.08
CA VAL A 125 18.49 40.19 -24.58
C VAL A 125 17.22 39.36 -24.70
N THR A 126 17.32 38.21 -25.37
CA THR A 126 16.21 37.30 -25.59
C THR A 126 16.55 35.93 -25.01
N SER A 127 15.68 35.40 -24.17
CA SER A 127 15.80 34.06 -23.60
C SER A 127 14.98 33.06 -24.39
N ALA A 128 15.48 31.83 -24.52
CA ALA A 128 14.66 30.71 -24.97
C ALA A 128 13.47 30.50 -24.00
N PRO A 129 12.27 30.17 -24.50
CA PRO A 129 11.13 29.84 -23.66
C PRO A 129 11.33 28.49 -22.96
N ALA A 130 10.69 28.31 -21.80
CA ALA A 130 10.66 27.02 -21.14
C ALA A 130 9.85 26.00 -21.98
N PRO A 131 10.28 24.73 -22.06
CA PRO A 131 9.50 23.68 -22.71
C PRO A 131 8.15 23.45 -22.02
N ALA A 132 7.18 22.94 -22.77
CA ALA A 132 5.87 22.59 -22.23
C ALA A 132 6.01 21.58 -21.07
N GLY A 133 5.34 21.88 -19.95
CA GLY A 133 5.35 21.03 -18.75
C GLY A 133 6.57 21.22 -17.84
N VAL A 134 7.55 22.07 -18.20
CA VAL A 134 8.66 22.46 -17.32
C VAL A 134 8.35 23.83 -16.72
N SER A 135 7.64 23.83 -15.60
CA SER A 135 7.10 25.04 -14.96
C SER A 135 7.84 25.48 -13.70
N ALA A 136 8.69 24.63 -13.13
CA ALA A 136 9.48 24.95 -11.94
C ALA A 136 10.98 24.68 -12.18
N PRO A 137 11.89 25.35 -11.43
CA PRO A 137 13.34 25.11 -11.54
C PRO A 137 13.73 23.65 -11.28
N VAL A 138 13.01 22.98 -10.36
CA VAL A 138 13.13 21.55 -10.08
C VAL A 138 11.71 21.01 -9.89
N GLN A 139 11.39 19.91 -10.57
CA GLN A 139 10.09 19.24 -10.46
C GLN A 139 10.22 17.75 -10.72
N TYR A 140 9.28 16.98 -10.18
CA TYR A 140 9.16 15.56 -10.48
C TYR A 140 8.52 15.35 -11.85
N GLY A 141 9.08 14.42 -12.64
CA GLY A 141 8.53 14.02 -13.92
C GLY A 141 7.22 13.21 -13.78
N PRO A 142 6.44 13.07 -14.86
CA PRO A 142 5.12 12.44 -14.83
C PRO A 142 5.14 10.98 -14.33
N GLY A 143 6.17 10.21 -14.69
CA GLY A 143 6.30 8.81 -14.23
C GLY A 143 6.46 8.69 -12.72
N LEU A 144 7.34 9.50 -12.12
CA LEU A 144 7.54 9.50 -10.67
C LEU A 144 6.30 10.02 -9.92
N THR A 145 5.67 11.07 -10.46
CA THR A 145 4.40 11.60 -9.91
C THR A 145 3.30 10.55 -9.93
N ALA A 146 3.17 9.77 -11.02
CA ALA A 146 2.19 8.70 -11.12
C ALA A 146 2.44 7.58 -10.10
N ILE A 147 3.70 7.16 -9.91
CA ILE A 147 4.08 6.15 -8.90
C ILE A 147 3.75 6.67 -7.49
N GLY A 148 4.13 7.92 -7.18
CA GLY A 148 3.82 8.53 -5.90
C GLY A 148 2.31 8.60 -5.63
N ALA A 149 1.51 9.00 -6.62
CA ALA A 149 0.06 9.03 -6.52
C ALA A 149 -0.54 7.63 -6.31
N TYR A 150 -0.04 6.62 -7.03
CA TYR A 150 -0.47 5.23 -6.85
C TYR A 150 -0.14 4.69 -5.46
N LEU A 151 1.07 4.94 -4.95
CA LEU A 151 1.48 4.51 -3.62
C LEU A 151 0.66 5.20 -2.51
N TRP A 152 0.41 6.50 -2.65
CA TRP A 152 -0.35 7.25 -1.66
C TRP A 152 -1.85 6.95 -1.73
N HIS A 153 -2.48 7.10 -2.89
CA HIS A 153 -3.94 6.97 -3.02
C HIS A 153 -4.40 5.55 -3.35
N GLY A 154 -3.64 4.81 -4.16
CA GLY A 154 -3.98 3.45 -4.57
C GLY A 154 -3.59 2.39 -3.53
N GLN A 155 -2.44 2.56 -2.87
CA GLN A 155 -1.94 1.65 -1.83
C GLN A 155 -2.12 2.19 -0.41
N PHE A 156 -2.71 3.39 -0.26
CA PHE A 156 -3.03 4.02 1.02
C PHE A 156 -1.82 4.18 1.96
N LEU A 157 -0.61 4.33 1.41
CA LEU A 157 0.54 4.70 2.22
C LEU A 157 0.36 6.11 2.77
N SER A 158 0.76 6.33 4.03
CA SER A 158 0.85 7.69 4.55
C SER A 158 1.87 8.49 3.77
N ARG A 159 1.73 9.82 3.75
CA ARG A 159 2.66 10.70 3.01
C ARG A 159 4.14 10.39 3.28
N ASN A 160 4.51 10.22 4.56
CA ASN A 160 5.88 9.90 4.95
C ASN A 160 6.32 8.52 4.45
N ARG A 161 5.41 7.52 4.49
CA ARG A 161 5.68 6.17 3.97
C ARG A 161 5.82 6.15 2.45
N THR A 162 5.05 6.97 1.73
CA THR A 162 5.20 7.15 0.29
C THR A 162 6.56 7.77 -0.03
N GLY A 163 6.95 8.83 0.68
CA GLY A 163 8.28 9.44 0.52
C GLY A 163 9.42 8.46 0.80
N GLN A 164 9.30 7.69 1.88
CA GLN A 164 10.26 6.63 2.21
C GLN A 164 10.35 5.56 1.12
N ALA A 165 9.22 5.06 0.62
CA ALA A 165 9.20 4.06 -0.44
C ALA A 165 9.86 4.58 -1.73
N LEU A 166 9.60 5.83 -2.11
CA LEU A 166 10.23 6.44 -3.28
C LEU A 166 11.75 6.61 -3.10
N ALA A 167 12.20 6.93 -1.89
CA ALA A 167 13.63 7.02 -1.58
C ALA A 167 14.31 5.65 -1.60
N GLU A 168 13.69 4.62 -1.02
CA GLU A 168 14.28 3.28 -0.93
C GLU A 168 14.28 2.54 -2.28
N LEU A 169 13.21 2.69 -3.09
CA LEU A 169 13.06 1.98 -4.37
C LEU A 169 13.76 2.69 -5.53
N PHE A 170 13.77 4.03 -5.52
CA PHE A 170 14.26 4.82 -6.66
C PHE A 170 15.37 5.80 -6.28
N GLY A 171 15.77 5.90 -5.01
CA GLY A 171 16.77 6.88 -4.57
C GLY A 171 16.29 8.33 -4.67
N VAL A 172 14.97 8.57 -4.77
CA VAL A 172 14.43 9.94 -4.91
C VAL A 172 13.92 10.45 -3.58
N SER A 173 14.52 11.52 -3.08
CA SER A 173 14.00 12.25 -1.93
C SER A 173 12.78 13.07 -2.32
N VAL A 174 11.66 12.80 -1.65
CA VAL A 174 10.45 13.61 -1.77
C VAL A 174 10.55 14.77 -0.80
N SER A 175 10.28 15.99 -1.28
CA SER A 175 10.18 17.16 -0.41
C SER A 175 9.10 16.93 0.67
N PRO A 176 9.31 17.41 1.91
CA PRO A 176 8.35 17.29 3.01
C PRO A 176 6.96 17.85 2.73
#